data_AF-A0A8J7KNW8-F1
#
_entry.id   AF-A0A8J7KNW8-F1
#
_cell.length_a   1.000
_cell.length_b   1.000
_cell.length_c   1.000
_cell.angle_alpha   90.00
_cell.angle_beta   90.00
_cell.angle_gamma   90.00
#
_symmetry.space_group_name_H-M   'P 1'
#
loop_
_entity.id
_entity.type
_entity.pdbx_description
1 polymer ?
#
loop_
_entity_poly.entity_id
_entity_poly.type
_entity_poly.pdbx_seq_one_letter_code
_entity_poly.pdbx_strand_id
1 'polypeptide(L)'
;MFPTSKIDARAVYDPSHPPAPVPWPGWHPRALARFVTGFYRTRLAWLSLAVTVFAHIYVGGAAMFWYHSVLLGEGGPAISPVLHWLVDSTAGLVALTPVLVVLLPFAGRHAIVRPGVFSPRRFAVFGGAAFALATGPGPVLHDHLVGRGTWLAAQVTRVWGDGRPLGPSEHIPPALDILLQVAYGLPVYIALMWLTLVGIRAVVRAHGAARG
;
A
#
# COMPACT_ATOMS: atom_id res chain seq x y z
N MET A 1 31.94 10.37 8.86
CA MET A 1 31.42 9.03 8.54
C MET A 1 29.99 8.95 9.10
N PHE A 2 28.95 8.86 8.27
CA PHE A 2 27.58 8.80 8.79
C PHE A 2 27.30 7.38 9.31
N PRO A 3 26.84 7.21 10.57
CA PRO A 3 26.50 5.89 11.10
C PRO A 3 25.49 5.21 10.17
N THR A 4 25.77 3.96 9.79
CA THR A 4 24.87 3.22 8.90
C THR A 4 23.72 2.66 9.71
N SER A 5 22.62 3.42 9.81
CA SER A 5 21.33 2.86 10.24
C SER A 5 20.90 1.83 9.20
N LYS A 6 20.96 0.55 9.54
CA LYS A 6 20.45 -0.53 8.70
C LYS A 6 19.35 -1.24 9.48
N ILE A 7 18.19 -1.34 8.87
CA ILE A 7 17.13 -2.23 9.34
C ILE A 7 17.17 -3.48 8.47
N ASP A 8 17.25 -4.65 9.11
CA ASP A 8 17.09 -5.94 8.43
C ASP A 8 15.61 -6.29 8.41
N ALA A 9 15.09 -6.69 7.25
CA ALA A 9 13.72 -7.20 7.14
C ALA A 9 13.48 -8.42 8.05
N ARG A 10 14.51 -9.21 8.39
CA ARG A 10 14.40 -10.28 9.38
C ARG A 10 13.97 -9.76 10.76
N ALA A 11 14.45 -8.59 11.18
CA ALA A 11 14.03 -7.97 12.44
C ALA A 11 12.53 -7.59 12.46
N VAL A 12 11.89 -7.51 11.29
CA VAL A 12 10.45 -7.23 11.13
C VAL A 12 9.65 -8.52 10.96
N TYR A 13 10.11 -9.44 10.12
CA TYR A 13 9.31 -10.57 9.63
C TYR A 13 9.74 -11.94 10.16
N ASP A 14 10.90 -12.05 10.82
CA ASP A 14 11.36 -13.28 11.46
C ASP A 14 11.32 -13.13 12.99
N PRO A 15 10.33 -13.74 13.67
CA PRO A 15 10.21 -13.66 15.12
C PRO A 15 11.38 -14.28 15.89
N SER A 16 12.19 -15.13 15.26
CA SER A 16 13.39 -15.71 15.86
C SER A 16 14.61 -14.79 15.77
N HIS A 17 14.53 -13.72 14.97
CA HIS A 17 15.59 -12.75 14.79
C HIS A 17 15.33 -11.49 15.65
N PRO A 18 15.96 -11.35 16.83
CA PRO A 18 15.70 -10.24 17.72
C PRO A 18 16.07 -8.90 17.07
N PRO A 19 15.19 -7.88 17.09
CA PRO A 19 15.48 -6.59 16.48
C PRO A 19 16.59 -5.86 17.23
N ALA A 20 17.61 -5.41 16.50
CA ALA A 20 18.61 -4.48 17.01
C ALA A 20 18.08 -3.04 17.00
N PRO A 21 18.60 -2.14 17.86
CA PRO A 21 18.31 -0.72 17.77
C PRO A 21 18.68 -0.17 16.39
N VAL A 22 17.73 0.53 15.76
CA VAL A 22 17.94 1.16 14.45
C VAL A 22 17.95 2.69 14.64
N PRO A 23 19.12 3.34 14.66
CA PRO A 23 19.20 4.80 14.78
C PRO A 23 18.46 5.48 13.63
N TRP A 24 18.03 6.72 13.84
CA TRP A 24 17.44 7.52 12.76
C TRP A 24 18.50 7.76 11.66
N PRO A 25 18.20 7.53 10.37
CA PRO A 25 19.14 7.79 9.28
C PRO A 25 19.51 9.27 9.13
N GLY A 26 18.76 10.19 9.73
CA GLY A 26 18.83 11.62 9.42
C GLY A 26 18.00 11.96 8.17
N TRP A 27 17.90 13.26 7.88
CA TRP A 27 17.13 13.77 6.73
C TRP A 27 17.95 13.87 5.44
N HIS A 28 19.22 13.46 5.48
CA HIS A 28 20.10 13.57 4.31
C HIS A 28 19.68 12.55 3.22
N PRO A 29 19.48 12.95 1.94
CA PRO A 29 18.98 12.06 0.90
C PRO A 29 19.78 10.76 0.73
N ARG A 30 21.12 10.84 0.73
CA ARG A 30 21.99 9.66 0.66
C ARG A 30 21.87 8.73 1.87
N ALA A 31 21.48 9.25 3.04
CA ALA A 31 21.28 8.42 4.23
C ALA A 31 19.93 7.71 4.17
N LEU A 32 18.87 8.42 3.77
CA LEU A 32 17.53 7.86 3.51
C LEU A 32 17.58 6.77 2.42
N ALA A 33 18.25 7.04 1.30
CA ALA A 33 18.41 6.07 0.22
C ALA A 33 19.15 4.81 0.67
N ARG A 34 20.22 4.94 1.46
CA ARG A 34 20.94 3.79 2.03
C ARG A 34 20.13 3.03 3.07
N PHE A 35 19.28 3.71 3.82
CA PHE A 35 18.37 3.10 4.77
C PHE A 35 17.32 2.23 4.06
N VAL A 36 16.65 2.79 3.04
CA VAL A 36 15.65 2.07 2.24
C VAL A 36 16.29 0.91 1.48
N THR A 37 17.35 1.16 0.71
CA THR A 37 18.02 0.09 -0.05
C THR A 37 18.69 -0.96 0.85
N GLY A 38 19.08 -0.58 2.08
CA GLY A 38 19.58 -1.50 3.10
C GLY A 38 18.56 -2.55 3.52
N PHE A 39 17.29 -2.16 3.68
CA PHE A 39 16.18 -3.06 4.01
C PHE A 39 15.96 -4.12 2.92
N TYR A 40 16.06 -3.72 1.65
CA TYR A 40 15.85 -4.58 0.48
C TYR A 40 17.05 -5.44 0.09
N ARG A 41 18.02 -5.64 0.99
CA ARG A 41 19.16 -6.55 0.74
C ARG A 41 18.79 -8.03 0.87
N THR A 42 17.64 -8.36 1.44
CA THR A 42 17.23 -9.75 1.67
C THR A 42 16.06 -10.14 0.78
N ARG A 43 15.98 -11.42 0.37
CA ARG A 43 14.84 -11.96 -0.38
C ARG A 43 13.52 -11.83 0.39
N LEU A 44 13.58 -11.90 1.72
CA LEU A 44 12.42 -11.72 2.60
C LEU A 44 11.82 -10.32 2.48
N ALA A 45 12.65 -9.28 2.34
CA ALA A 45 12.19 -7.92 2.11
C ALA A 45 11.42 -7.79 0.78
N TRP A 46 11.95 -8.36 -0.30
CA TRP A 46 11.29 -8.35 -1.61
C TRP A 46 9.98 -9.15 -1.61
N LEU A 47 9.96 -10.33 -0.99
CA LEU A 47 8.73 -11.09 -0.80
C LEU A 47 7.71 -10.29 0.00
N SER A 48 8.15 -9.64 1.08
CA SER A 48 7.25 -8.83 1.91
C SER A 48 6.66 -7.65 1.14
N LEU A 49 7.45 -7.00 0.28
CA LEU A 49 6.96 -5.93 -0.60
C LEU A 49 5.95 -6.48 -1.60
N ALA A 50 6.22 -7.60 -2.25
CA ALA A 50 5.29 -8.20 -3.21
C ALA A 50 3.94 -8.54 -2.57
N VAL A 51 3.94 -9.16 -1.39
CA VAL A 51 2.72 -9.47 -0.64
C VAL A 51 2.00 -8.18 -0.20
N THR A 52 2.75 -7.19 0.31
CA THR A 52 2.18 -5.90 0.75
C THR A 52 1.55 -5.15 -0.42
N VAL A 53 2.23 -5.09 -1.56
CA VAL A 53 1.75 -4.48 -2.80
C VAL A 53 0.46 -5.15 -3.24
N PHE A 54 0.43 -6.48 -3.32
CA PHE A 54 -0.79 -7.20 -3.68
C PHE A 54 -1.94 -6.90 -2.72
N ALA A 55 -1.69 -6.99 -1.41
CA ALA A 55 -2.70 -6.76 -0.39
C ALA A 55 -3.22 -5.30 -0.42
N HIS A 56 -2.34 -4.31 -0.48
CA HIS A 56 -2.77 -2.91 -0.34
C HIS A 56 -3.33 -2.34 -1.64
N ILE A 57 -2.75 -2.71 -2.77
CA ILE A 57 -3.11 -2.12 -4.06
C ILE A 57 -4.28 -2.86 -4.70
N TYR A 58 -4.29 -4.19 -4.69
CA TYR A 58 -5.39 -4.95 -5.29
C TYR A 58 -6.51 -5.22 -4.30
N VAL A 59 -6.22 -5.79 -3.13
CA VAL A 59 -7.28 -6.07 -2.14
C VAL A 59 -7.80 -4.77 -1.52
N GLY A 60 -6.91 -3.87 -1.12
CA GLY A 60 -7.29 -2.53 -0.67
C GLY A 60 -7.93 -1.70 -1.78
N GLY A 61 -7.43 -1.80 -3.02
CA GLY A 61 -8.06 -1.17 -4.19
C GLY A 61 -9.47 -1.69 -4.47
N ALA A 62 -9.75 -2.97 -4.22
CA ALA A 62 -11.09 -3.53 -4.37
C ALA A 62 -12.07 -2.94 -3.34
N ALA A 63 -11.62 -2.79 -2.09
CA ALA A 63 -12.40 -2.15 -1.05
C ALA A 63 -12.69 -0.67 -1.38
N MET A 64 -11.68 0.08 -1.86
CA MET A 64 -11.85 1.46 -2.30
C MET A 64 -12.78 1.56 -3.50
N PHE A 65 -12.57 0.71 -4.50
CA PHE A 65 -13.42 0.66 -5.68
C PHE A 65 -14.88 0.41 -5.30
N TRP A 66 -15.15 -0.57 -4.43
CA TRP A 66 -16.49 -0.81 -3.92
C TRP A 66 -17.06 0.41 -3.20
N TYR A 67 -16.28 1.05 -2.33
CA TYR A 67 -16.71 2.24 -1.59
C TYR A 67 -17.09 3.39 -2.54
N HIS A 68 -16.20 3.77 -3.45
CA HIS A 68 -16.44 4.87 -4.39
C HIS A 68 -17.53 4.55 -5.41
N SER A 69 -17.47 3.39 -6.06
CA SER A 69 -18.41 3.07 -7.15
C SER A 69 -19.80 2.63 -6.69
N VAL A 70 -19.90 1.89 -5.58
CA VAL A 70 -21.16 1.32 -5.09
C VAL A 70 -21.77 2.17 -4.00
N LEU A 71 -20.99 2.58 -3.01
CA LEU A 71 -21.53 3.32 -1.86
C LEU A 71 -21.68 4.81 -2.16
N LEU A 72 -20.69 5.42 -2.82
CA LEU A 72 -20.73 6.85 -3.19
C LEU A 72 -21.31 7.11 -4.59
N GLY A 73 -21.57 6.05 -5.37
CA GLY A 73 -22.18 6.18 -6.69
C GLY A 73 -21.29 6.91 -7.71
N GLU A 74 -19.97 6.92 -7.51
CA GLU A 74 -19.02 7.54 -8.42
C GLU A 74 -18.98 6.78 -9.76
N GLY A 75 -18.95 7.55 -10.84
CA GLY A 75 -19.09 7.02 -12.19
C GLY A 75 -17.77 6.55 -12.78
N GLY A 76 -17.76 5.33 -13.35
CA GLY A 76 -16.65 4.82 -14.15
C GLY A 76 -16.85 4.91 -15.67
N PRO A 77 -15.84 4.48 -16.46
CA PRO A 77 -16.00 4.15 -17.87
C PRO A 77 -17.07 3.07 -18.12
N ALA A 78 -17.52 2.98 -19.37
CA ALA A 78 -18.52 1.99 -19.80
C ALA A 78 -17.87 0.61 -20.03
N ILE A 79 -17.35 0.02 -18.96
CA ILE A 79 -16.70 -1.30 -18.92
C ILE A 79 -17.15 -2.08 -17.69
N SER A 80 -16.87 -3.39 -17.64
CA SER A 80 -17.23 -4.21 -16.48
C SER A 80 -16.58 -3.68 -15.18
N PRO A 81 -17.27 -3.75 -14.02
CA PRO A 81 -16.72 -3.29 -12.75
C PRO A 81 -15.38 -3.96 -12.38
N VAL A 82 -15.23 -5.25 -12.72
CA VAL A 82 -13.99 -6.00 -12.50
C VAL A 82 -12.84 -5.43 -13.33
N LEU A 83 -13.09 -5.08 -14.60
CA LEU A 83 -12.06 -4.49 -15.45
C LEU A 83 -11.71 -3.07 -14.98
N HIS A 84 -12.70 -2.28 -14.56
CA HIS A 84 -12.45 -0.94 -14.02
C HIS A 84 -11.59 -1.00 -12.77
N TRP A 85 -11.95 -1.82 -11.78
CA TRP A 85 -11.12 -2.08 -10.61
C TRP A 85 -9.68 -2.52 -10.98
N LEU A 86 -9.53 -3.38 -11.99
CA LEU A 86 -8.22 -3.86 -12.42
C LEU A 86 -7.37 -2.73 -13.03
N VAL A 87 -7.96 -1.87 -13.85
CA VAL A 87 -7.29 -0.70 -14.43
C VAL A 87 -6.86 0.26 -13.32
N ASP A 88 -7.77 0.59 -12.39
CA ASP A 88 -7.50 1.46 -11.26
C ASP A 88 -6.39 0.91 -10.37
N SER A 89 -6.45 -0.38 -10.03
CA SER A 89 -5.44 -1.06 -9.24
C SER A 89 -4.09 -1.13 -9.96
N THR A 90 -4.08 -1.22 -11.29
CA THR A 90 -2.84 -1.21 -12.09
C THR A 90 -2.22 0.18 -12.13
N ALA A 91 -3.02 1.24 -12.25
CA ALA A 91 -2.54 2.61 -12.09
C ALA A 91 -1.98 2.82 -10.67
N GLY A 92 -2.71 2.35 -9.66
CA GLY A 92 -2.28 2.32 -8.26
C GLY A 92 -0.97 1.55 -8.07
N LEU A 93 -0.76 0.44 -8.76
CA LEU A 93 0.49 -0.34 -8.71
C LEU A 93 1.69 0.52 -9.07
N VAL A 94 1.59 1.30 -10.14
CA VAL A 94 2.67 2.19 -10.59
C VAL A 94 2.86 3.35 -9.62
N ALA A 95 1.77 3.99 -9.19
CA ALA A 95 1.83 5.20 -8.36
C ALA A 95 2.22 4.92 -6.90
N LEU A 96 1.72 3.83 -6.31
CA LEU A 96 1.78 3.56 -4.87
C LEU A 96 2.84 2.53 -4.47
N THR A 97 3.37 1.72 -5.40
CA THR A 97 4.49 0.83 -5.08
C THR A 97 5.73 1.59 -4.58
N PRO A 98 6.15 2.72 -5.18
CA PRO A 98 7.25 3.52 -4.64
C PRO A 98 6.99 4.01 -3.21
N VAL A 99 5.74 4.34 -2.88
CA VAL A 99 5.34 4.70 -1.52
C VAL A 99 5.58 3.53 -0.57
N LEU A 100 5.12 2.33 -0.92
CA LEU A 100 5.32 1.12 -0.10
C LEU A 100 6.80 0.76 0.07
N VAL A 101 7.61 0.92 -0.98
CA VAL A 101 9.07 0.72 -0.94
C VAL A 101 9.72 1.60 0.13
N VAL A 102 9.33 2.86 0.20
CA VAL A 102 9.85 3.77 1.23
C VAL A 102 9.23 3.47 2.59
N LEU A 103 7.92 3.23 2.64
CA LEU A 103 7.14 3.15 3.87
C LEU A 103 7.51 1.93 4.75
N LEU A 104 7.66 0.75 4.15
CA LEU A 104 7.90 -0.50 4.88
C LEU A 104 9.11 -0.45 5.83
N PRO A 105 10.32 0.01 5.42
CA PRO A 105 11.44 0.14 6.35
C PRO A 105 11.19 1.17 7.47
N PHE A 106 10.45 2.25 7.20
CA PHE A 106 10.09 3.21 8.25
C PHE A 106 9.07 2.64 9.24
N ALA A 107 8.07 1.91 8.76
CA ALA A 107 7.12 1.19 9.62
C ALA A 107 7.84 0.15 10.48
N GLY A 108 8.77 -0.62 9.88
CA GLY A 108 9.63 -1.56 10.58
C GLY A 108 10.43 -0.88 11.70
N ARG A 109 11.09 0.24 11.40
CA ARG A 109 11.84 1.01 12.39
C ARG A 109 10.96 1.54 13.50
N HIS A 110 9.81 2.12 13.17
CA HIS A 110 8.87 2.68 14.15
C HIS A 110 8.31 1.60 15.09
N ALA A 111 8.21 0.37 14.60
CA ALA A 111 7.75 -0.78 15.36
C ALA A 111 8.81 -1.36 16.32
N ILE A 112 10.10 -1.08 16.11
CA ILE A 112 11.17 -1.48 17.04
C ILE A 112 11.18 -0.49 18.21
N VAL A 113 10.62 -0.91 19.34
CA VAL A 113 10.41 -0.03 20.51
C VAL A 113 11.68 0.11 21.34
N ARG A 114 12.40 -1.01 21.52
CA ARG A 114 13.65 -1.14 22.27
C ARG A 114 14.39 -2.39 21.77
N PRO A 115 15.69 -2.59 22.12
CA PRO A 115 16.41 -3.80 21.71
C PRO A 115 15.61 -5.07 22.04
N GLY A 116 15.50 -5.98 21.08
CA GLY A 116 14.78 -7.26 21.24
C GLY A 116 13.25 -7.16 21.20
N VAL A 117 12.65 -5.96 21.14
CA VAL A 117 11.19 -5.79 21.22
C VAL A 117 10.63 -5.11 19.97
N PHE A 118 9.87 -5.88 19.19
CA PHE A 118 9.09 -5.41 18.05
C PHE A 118 7.60 -5.34 18.42
N SER A 119 6.91 -4.26 18.04
CA SER A 119 5.48 -4.08 18.23
C SER A 119 4.70 -4.22 16.91
N PRO A 120 4.01 -5.34 16.66
CA PRO A 120 3.16 -5.54 15.48
C PRO A 120 2.09 -4.46 15.31
N ARG A 121 1.54 -3.99 16.45
CA ARG A 121 0.51 -2.94 16.44
C ARG A 121 1.06 -1.62 15.92
N ARG A 122 2.25 -1.21 16.36
CA ARG A 122 2.88 0.02 15.86
C ARG A 122 3.21 -0.09 14.38
N PHE A 123 3.68 -1.25 13.92
CA PHE A 123 3.92 -1.51 12.50
C PHE A 123 2.65 -1.31 11.67
N ALA A 124 1.56 -1.99 12.07
CA ALA A 124 0.30 -1.95 11.34
C ALA A 124 -0.36 -0.57 11.37
N VAL A 125 -0.42 0.07 12.54
CA VAL A 125 -1.03 1.40 12.69
C VAL A 125 -0.25 2.45 11.92
N PHE A 126 1.08 2.52 12.09
CA PHE A 126 1.90 3.50 11.40
C PHE A 126 1.91 3.26 9.89
N GLY A 127 2.17 2.02 9.46
CA GLY A 127 2.21 1.65 8.05
C GLY A 127 0.86 1.86 7.36
N GLY A 128 -0.21 1.33 7.94
CA GLY A 128 -1.56 1.47 7.38
C GLY A 128 -2.01 2.93 7.32
N ALA A 129 -1.81 3.71 8.38
CA ALA A 129 -2.21 5.12 8.39
C ALA A 129 -1.41 5.97 7.40
N ALA A 130 -0.09 5.80 7.34
CA ALA A 130 0.74 6.51 6.38
C ALA A 130 0.38 6.15 4.93
N PHE A 131 0.04 4.88 4.67
CA PHE A 131 -0.43 4.47 3.35
C PHE A 131 -1.80 5.07 3.02
N ALA A 132 -2.75 5.07 3.96
CA ALA A 132 -4.06 5.71 3.78
C ALA A 132 -3.92 7.19 3.38
N LEU A 133 -3.06 7.93 4.08
CA LEU A 133 -2.76 9.32 3.75
C LEU A 133 -2.15 9.47 2.35
N ALA A 134 -1.22 8.59 1.99
CA ALA A 134 -0.60 8.60 0.66
C ALA A 134 -1.59 8.30 -0.46
N THR A 135 -2.65 7.52 -0.19
CA THR A 135 -3.74 7.30 -1.15
C THR A 135 -4.75 8.44 -1.21
N GLY A 136 -4.69 9.41 -0.29
CA GLY A 136 -5.65 10.53 -0.20
C GLY A 136 -5.84 11.27 -1.53
N PRO A 137 -4.79 11.66 -2.27
CA PRO A 137 -4.91 12.28 -3.59
C PRO A 137 -5.40 11.34 -4.71
N GLY A 138 -5.63 10.06 -4.41
CA GLY A 138 -5.98 9.01 -5.36
C GLY A 138 -7.23 9.30 -6.19
N PRO A 139 -8.36 9.71 -5.60
CA PRO A 139 -9.59 10.02 -6.35
C PRO A 139 -9.40 11.15 -7.36
N VAL A 140 -8.69 12.22 -6.97
CA VAL A 140 -8.36 13.32 -7.90
C VAL A 140 -7.51 12.85 -9.08
N LEU A 141 -6.49 12.02 -8.81
CA LEU A 141 -5.67 11.44 -9.88
C LEU A 141 -6.47 10.48 -10.76
N HIS A 142 -7.38 9.71 -10.17
CA HIS A 142 -8.28 8.82 -10.88
C HIS A 142 -9.18 9.60 -11.83
N ASP A 143 -9.88 10.62 -11.36
CA ASP A 143 -10.77 11.46 -12.17
C ASP A 143 -10.05 12.07 -13.38
N HIS A 144 -8.80 12.49 -13.21
CA HIS A 144 -8.00 13.07 -14.29
C HIS A 144 -7.40 12.05 -15.26
N LEU A 145 -7.22 10.79 -14.84
CA LEU A 145 -6.53 9.77 -15.63
C LEU A 145 -7.47 8.69 -16.13
N VAL A 146 -8.27 8.08 -15.27
CA VAL A 146 -9.15 6.93 -15.55
C VAL A 146 -10.64 7.29 -15.49
N GLY A 147 -10.97 8.47 -14.96
CA GLY A 147 -12.32 8.98 -14.85
C GLY A 147 -13.06 9.10 -16.18
N ARG A 148 -14.39 9.18 -16.11
CA ARG A 148 -15.23 9.32 -17.29
C ARG A 148 -14.83 10.55 -18.11
N GLY A 149 -14.70 10.37 -19.42
CA GLY A 149 -14.36 11.46 -20.35
C GLY A 149 -12.87 11.73 -20.50
N THR A 150 -12.00 11.01 -19.78
CA THR A 150 -10.55 11.09 -20.01
C THR A 150 -10.13 10.31 -21.26
N TRP A 151 -8.92 10.61 -21.75
CA TRP A 151 -8.35 9.91 -22.90
C TRP A 151 -8.19 8.41 -22.63
N LEU A 152 -7.68 8.02 -21.47
CA LEU A 152 -7.46 6.61 -21.14
C LEU A 152 -8.79 5.88 -20.98
N ALA A 153 -9.78 6.46 -20.30
CA ALA A 153 -11.12 5.90 -20.19
C ALA A 153 -11.72 5.65 -21.58
N ALA A 154 -11.57 6.59 -22.51
CA ALA A 154 -12.02 6.43 -23.89
C ALA A 154 -11.29 5.28 -24.62
N GLN A 155 -9.98 5.11 -24.41
CA GLN A 155 -9.26 3.97 -25.01
C GLN A 155 -9.74 2.64 -24.44
N VAL A 156 -9.87 2.55 -23.11
CA VAL A 156 -10.29 1.32 -22.44
C VAL A 156 -11.73 0.95 -22.84
N THR A 157 -12.65 1.92 -22.87
CA THR A 157 -14.02 1.70 -23.37
C THR A 157 -14.06 1.33 -24.85
N ARG A 158 -13.18 1.87 -25.70
CA ARG A 158 -13.12 1.49 -27.12
C ARG A 158 -12.79 0.02 -27.32
N VAL A 159 -11.87 -0.52 -26.52
CA VAL A 159 -11.38 -1.91 -26.69
C VAL A 159 -12.24 -2.91 -25.92
N TRP A 160 -12.69 -2.56 -24.72
CA TRP A 160 -13.37 -3.47 -23.79
C TRP A 160 -14.75 -2.98 -23.34
N GLY A 161 -15.33 -2.03 -24.05
CA GLY A 161 -16.66 -1.50 -23.74
C GLY A 161 -17.75 -2.55 -23.84
N ASP A 162 -18.71 -2.49 -22.93
CA ASP A 162 -19.87 -3.38 -22.90
C ASP A 162 -21.14 -2.77 -23.54
N GLY A 163 -21.02 -1.56 -24.09
CA GLY A 163 -22.10 -0.85 -24.77
C GLY A 163 -23.19 -0.30 -23.84
N ARG A 164 -23.03 -0.40 -22.52
CA ARG A 164 -24.02 0.08 -21.57
C ARG A 164 -24.11 1.61 -21.59
N PRO A 165 -25.31 2.20 -21.48
CA PRO A 165 -25.44 3.63 -21.28
C PRO A 165 -24.82 4.01 -19.93
N LEU A 166 -24.10 5.13 -19.91
CA LEU A 166 -23.54 5.67 -18.68
C LEU A 166 -24.64 6.41 -17.91
N GLY A 167 -24.96 5.91 -16.71
CA GLY A 167 -25.87 6.60 -15.79
C GLY A 167 -25.28 7.91 -15.25
N PRO A 168 -26.10 8.77 -14.63
CA PRO A 168 -25.60 9.94 -13.92
C PRO A 168 -24.61 9.50 -12.83
N SER A 169 -23.54 10.27 -12.66
CA SER A 169 -22.55 10.07 -11.60
C SER A 169 -22.74 11.14 -10.52
N GLU A 170 -22.59 10.76 -9.26
CA GLU A 170 -22.57 11.74 -8.19
C GLU A 170 -21.28 12.57 -8.26
N HIS A 171 -21.38 13.89 -8.09
CA HIS A 171 -20.22 14.77 -8.06
C HIS A 171 -19.85 15.09 -6.62
N ILE A 172 -18.71 14.58 -6.18
CA ILE A 172 -18.19 14.82 -4.84
C ILE A 172 -17.10 15.89 -4.93
N PRO A 173 -17.14 16.95 -4.10
CA PRO A 173 -16.08 17.95 -4.09
C PRO A 173 -14.71 17.33 -3.75
N PRO A 174 -13.61 17.69 -4.44
CA PRO A 174 -12.32 17.03 -4.29
C PRO A 174 -11.78 16.95 -2.86
N ALA A 175 -12.00 18.00 -2.05
CA ALA A 175 -11.56 18.01 -0.65
C ALA A 175 -12.34 17.00 0.22
N LEU A 176 -13.63 16.84 -0.05
CA LEU A 176 -14.47 15.84 0.63
C LEU A 176 -14.07 14.44 0.19
N ASP A 177 -13.83 14.26 -1.11
CA ASP A 177 -13.43 12.98 -1.69
C ASP A 177 -12.09 12.47 -1.11
N ILE A 178 -11.07 13.34 -1.04
CA ILE A 178 -9.80 13.05 -0.36
C ILE A 178 -10.02 12.65 1.11
N LEU A 179 -10.92 13.37 1.82
CA LEU A 179 -11.22 13.07 3.21
C LEU A 179 -11.89 11.70 3.36
N LEU A 180 -12.87 11.37 2.52
CA LEU A 180 -13.58 10.10 2.52
C LEU A 180 -12.64 8.94 2.16
N GLN A 181 -11.79 9.11 1.16
CA GLN A 181 -10.72 8.17 0.80
C GLN A 181 -9.82 7.86 2.01
N VAL A 182 -9.34 8.89 2.72
CA VAL A 182 -8.50 8.68 3.91
C VAL A 182 -9.29 8.05 5.05
N ALA A 183 -10.51 8.51 5.31
CA ALA A 183 -11.34 8.05 6.42
C ALA A 183 -11.72 6.57 6.28
N TYR A 184 -12.14 6.15 5.08
CA TYR A 184 -12.46 4.76 4.78
C TYR A 184 -11.18 3.91 4.65
N GLY A 185 -10.13 4.45 4.04
CA GLY A 185 -8.86 3.76 3.85
C GLY A 185 -8.10 3.47 5.13
N LEU A 186 -8.18 4.35 6.12
CA LEU A 186 -7.44 4.22 7.37
C LEU A 186 -7.68 2.86 8.07
N PRO A 187 -8.91 2.45 8.40
CA PRO A 187 -9.14 1.13 9.01
C PRO A 187 -8.77 -0.02 8.08
N VAL A 188 -9.04 0.10 6.76
CA VAL A 188 -8.73 -0.94 5.76
C VAL A 188 -7.23 -1.20 5.68
N TYR A 189 -6.42 -0.16 5.49
CA TYR A 189 -4.98 -0.31 5.31
C TYR A 189 -4.26 -0.68 6.61
N ILE A 190 -4.77 -0.28 7.78
CA ILE A 190 -4.25 -0.79 9.07
C ILE A 190 -4.48 -2.30 9.17
N ALA A 191 -5.68 -2.78 8.82
CA ALA A 191 -6.00 -4.20 8.85
C ALA A 191 -5.14 -4.98 7.83
N LEU A 192 -4.98 -4.49 6.61
CA LEU A 192 -4.17 -5.13 5.58
C LEU A 192 -2.68 -5.17 5.94
N MET A 193 -2.15 -4.10 6.57
CA MET A 193 -0.77 -4.07 7.05
C MET A 193 -0.54 -5.10 8.18
N TRP A 194 -1.52 -5.23 9.09
CA TRP A 194 -1.50 -6.27 10.12
C TRP A 194 -1.53 -7.68 9.54
N LEU A 195 -2.49 -7.96 8.64
CA LEU A 195 -2.65 -9.27 8.01
C LEU A 195 -1.42 -9.67 7.21
N THR A 196 -0.82 -8.72 6.47
CA THR A 196 0.41 -8.96 5.72
C THR A 196 1.56 -9.33 6.66
N LEU A 197 1.75 -8.59 7.75
CA LEU A 197 2.79 -8.88 8.74
C LEU A 197 2.61 -10.27 9.36
N VAL A 198 1.39 -10.60 9.80
CA VAL A 198 1.08 -11.89 10.43
C VAL A 198 1.26 -13.04 9.43
N GLY A 199 0.75 -12.88 8.21
CA GLY A 199 0.87 -13.88 7.14
C GLY A 199 2.31 -14.20 6.79
N ILE A 200 3.15 -13.17 6.59
CA ILE A 200 4.58 -13.37 6.30
C ILE A 200 5.27 -14.06 7.48
N ARG A 201 5.03 -13.62 8.72
CA ARG A 201 5.62 -14.25 9.92
C ARG A 201 5.21 -15.71 10.07
N ALA A 202 3.95 -16.05 9.75
CA ALA A 202 3.47 -17.43 9.76
C ALA A 202 4.23 -18.29 8.75
N VAL A 203 4.41 -17.81 7.52
CA VAL A 203 5.16 -18.50 6.47
C VAL A 203 6.63 -18.71 6.87
N VAL A 204 7.27 -17.68 7.43
CA VAL A 204 8.66 -17.76 7.91
C VAL A 204 8.82 -18.81 9.00
N ARG A 205 7.91 -18.83 9.99
CA ARG A 205 7.91 -19.85 11.06
C ARG A 205 7.74 -21.26 10.52
N ALA A 206 6.79 -21.48 9.61
CA ALA A 206 6.53 -22.79 9.02
C ALA A 206 7.76 -23.31 8.25
N HIS A 207 8.43 -22.44 7.49
CA HIS A 207 9.67 -22.78 6.79
C HIS A 207 10.86 -23.06 7.73
N GLY A 208 10.94 -22.36 8.87
CA GLY A 208 11.96 -22.61 9.88
C GLY A 208 11.77 -23.96 10.57
N ALA A 209 10.54 -24.29 10.96
CA ALA A 209 10.19 -25.56 11.60
C ALA A 209 10.45 -26.78 10.71
N ALA A 210 10.26 -26.66 9.39
CA ALA A 210 10.52 -27.76 8.45
C ALA A 210 12.01 -28.08 8.23
N ARG A 211 12.94 -27.27 8.77
CA ARG A 211 14.39 -27.40 8.57
C ARG A 211 15.17 -27.80 9.83
N GLY A 212 14.53 -27.82 10.99
CA GLY A 212 15.11 -28.21 12.28
C GLY A 212 14.66 -29.60 12.68
#